data_AF-A0ABD3QFP5-F1
#
_entry.id   AF-A0ABD3QFP5-F1
#
_cell.length_a   1.000
_cell.length_b   1.000
_cell.length_c   1.000
_cell.angle_alpha   90.00
_cell.angle_beta   90.00
_cell.angle_gamma   90.00
#
_symmetry.space_group_name_H-M   'P 1'
#
loop_
_entity.id
_entity.type
_entity.pdbx_description
1 polymer ?
#
loop_
_entity_poly.entity_id
_entity_poly.type
_entity_poly.pdbx_seq_one_letter_code
_entity_poly.pdbx_strand_id
1 'polypeptide(L)'
;MSSISSRTPTSARYRSSPEIGSSRPHSWISALPWEKYIFIALTALICSMLIVIITYRRDYSVRQAGTNQIDPRTIAIRDVNIPVYKNEVTEQIREEQKKNCQIIYVLGVEGATHHGFAPILEYLAKSQIDSAGIPYDVVMSSPPLKFGLFGWFKSHGNRLGFSETPPIDDPDLVRKVVADICPLDGRKHIIVEDNSFPCGQEDDIRSYRVHRDHNWLSMTPEEIANSETGKNQPTNLYAFYKAYSSYADIKFLVLHRPYLETIASHASWDNGPIIHSNIIRGFMIVLRRFLDSHIIDPTTGKQLWLLICVEKHFAKFYNFDESAVLEGRRKMLYDVAQFLDWPIKECTHCFDSWHESTKDYAVTLGRKNLQILSEHMKSLNGIWPPTGKQCRL
;
A
#
# COMPACT_ATOMS: atom_id res chain seq x y z
N MET A 1 24.37 -25.01 58.63
CA MET A 1 22.94 -25.05 59.00
C MET A 1 22.23 -23.94 58.26
N SER A 2 21.72 -24.23 57.06
CA SER A 2 20.83 -23.32 56.32
C SER A 2 20.06 -24.16 55.31
N SER A 3 18.76 -24.29 55.54
CA SER A 3 17.83 -25.17 54.85
C SER A 3 17.45 -24.64 53.47
N ILE A 4 17.55 -25.53 52.48
CA ILE A 4 17.06 -25.37 51.10
C ILE A 4 15.52 -25.52 51.12
N SER A 5 14.80 -24.50 50.63
CA SER A 5 13.35 -24.56 50.42
C SER A 5 13.07 -24.80 48.93
N SER A 6 12.65 -26.02 48.62
CA SER A 6 12.14 -26.45 47.32
C SER A 6 10.67 -26.04 47.16
N ARG A 7 10.35 -25.22 46.15
CA ARG A 7 8.97 -25.02 45.68
C ARG A 7 8.73 -25.87 44.44
N THR A 8 7.82 -26.85 44.56
CA THR A 8 7.23 -27.62 43.47
C THR A 8 6.05 -26.87 42.82
N PRO A 9 5.74 -27.11 41.54
CA PRO A 9 4.62 -26.48 40.84
C PRO A 9 3.30 -27.20 41.09
N THR A 10 2.23 -26.42 41.24
CA THR A 10 0.85 -26.88 41.38
C THR A 10 0.28 -27.39 40.06
N SER A 11 -0.22 -28.64 40.11
CA SER A 11 -1.00 -29.32 39.09
C SER A 11 -2.37 -28.66 38.86
N ALA A 12 -2.69 -28.31 37.61
CA ALA A 12 -4.04 -27.92 37.20
C ALA A 12 -4.93 -29.18 37.06
N ARG A 13 -6.02 -29.23 37.85
CA ARG A 13 -7.07 -30.25 37.77
C ARG A 13 -7.96 -30.01 36.55
N TYR A 14 -8.11 -31.05 35.72
CA TYR A 14 -9.25 -31.21 34.81
C TYR A 14 -10.54 -31.33 35.63
N ARG A 15 -11.51 -30.45 35.38
CA ARG A 15 -12.91 -30.60 35.83
C ARG A 15 -13.76 -31.05 34.66
N SER A 16 -14.41 -32.19 34.83
CA SER A 16 -15.49 -32.71 34.00
C SER A 16 -16.73 -31.80 34.09
N SER A 17 -17.34 -31.51 32.94
CA SER A 17 -18.62 -30.80 32.83
C SER A 17 -19.79 -31.75 33.14
N PRO A 18 -20.84 -31.29 33.84
CA PRO A 18 -22.07 -32.04 34.01
C PRO A 18 -23.01 -31.85 32.81
N GLU A 19 -23.71 -32.92 32.47
CA GLU A 19 -24.85 -32.95 31.55
C GLU A 19 -25.97 -32.04 32.07
N ILE A 20 -26.47 -31.14 31.22
CA ILE A 20 -27.67 -30.33 31.50
C ILE A 20 -28.74 -30.68 30.47
N GLY A 21 -29.86 -31.16 31.02
CA GLY A 21 -31.04 -31.63 30.33
C GLY A 21 -31.79 -30.56 29.54
N SER A 22 -32.60 -31.09 28.63
CA SER A 22 -33.44 -30.38 27.68
C SER A 22 -34.72 -29.84 28.32
N SER A 23 -34.99 -28.56 28.08
CA SER A 23 -36.33 -27.99 28.20
C SER A 23 -36.56 -26.97 27.08
N ARG A 24 -37.43 -27.32 26.14
CA ARG A 24 -37.85 -26.46 25.02
C ARG A 24 -38.80 -25.36 25.52
N PRO A 25 -38.64 -24.10 25.08
CA PRO A 25 -39.73 -23.14 25.09
C PRO A 25 -40.53 -23.20 23.77
N HIS A 26 -41.85 -23.26 23.91
CA HIS A 26 -42.81 -23.04 22.83
C HIS A 26 -42.78 -21.57 22.40
N SER A 27 -42.48 -21.29 21.13
CA SER A 27 -42.74 -19.99 20.49
C SER A 27 -43.82 -20.15 19.42
N TRP A 28 -44.98 -19.54 19.68
CA TRP A 28 -46.04 -19.36 18.70
C TRP A 28 -45.65 -18.22 17.76
N ILE A 29 -45.21 -18.54 16.54
CA ILE A 29 -45.18 -17.60 15.42
C ILE A 29 -46.16 -18.16 14.40
N SER A 30 -47.34 -17.54 14.35
CA SER A 30 -48.34 -17.78 13.31
C SER A 30 -47.74 -17.47 11.94
N ALA A 31 -47.55 -18.51 11.13
CA ALA A 31 -47.11 -18.40 9.74
C ALA A 31 -48.12 -17.56 8.95
N LEU A 32 -47.66 -16.41 8.44
CA LEU A 32 -48.36 -15.70 7.38
C LEU A 32 -48.23 -16.53 6.09
N PRO A 33 -49.31 -16.68 5.29
CA PRO A 33 -49.27 -17.48 4.09
C PRO A 33 -48.21 -16.93 3.11
N TRP A 34 -47.34 -17.83 2.65
CA TRP A 34 -46.22 -17.59 1.74
C TRP A 34 -46.62 -16.81 0.46
N GLU A 35 -47.89 -16.86 0.09
CA GLU A 35 -48.52 -16.11 -1.00
C GLU A 35 -48.34 -14.57 -0.86
N LYS A 36 -48.30 -14.04 0.38
CA LYS A 36 -48.07 -12.59 0.60
C LYS A 36 -46.63 -12.15 0.31
N TYR A 37 -45.65 -13.04 0.53
CA TYR A 37 -44.24 -12.73 0.26
C TYR A 37 -43.95 -12.67 -1.24
N ILE A 38 -44.61 -13.54 -2.03
CA ILE A 38 -44.51 -13.52 -3.48
C ILE A 38 -45.06 -12.21 -4.05
N PHE A 39 -46.20 -11.74 -3.52
CA PHE A 39 -46.81 -10.49 -4.00
C PHE A 39 -45.91 -9.27 -3.71
N ILE A 40 -45.32 -9.18 -2.52
CA ILE A 40 -44.40 -8.09 -2.17
C ILE A 40 -43.14 -8.13 -3.04
N ALA A 41 -42.56 -9.31 -3.27
CA ALA A 41 -41.37 -9.47 -4.11
C ALA A 41 -41.65 -9.09 -5.58
N LEU A 42 -42.77 -9.52 -6.14
CA LEU A 42 -43.18 -9.15 -7.51
C LEU A 42 -43.45 -7.65 -7.65
N THR A 43 -44.09 -7.03 -6.65
CA THR A 43 -44.37 -5.59 -6.68
C THR A 43 -43.07 -4.77 -6.63
N ALA A 44 -42.10 -5.18 -5.81
CA ALA A 44 -40.78 -4.54 -5.75
C ALA A 44 -40.00 -4.69 -7.06
N LEU A 45 -40.11 -5.85 -7.73
CA LEU A 45 -39.45 -6.10 -9.01
C LEU A 45 -40.07 -5.23 -10.12
N ILE A 46 -41.40 -5.13 -10.18
CA ILE A 46 -42.13 -4.31 -11.16
C ILE A 46 -41.80 -2.82 -10.95
N CYS A 47 -41.79 -2.32 -9.72
CA CYS A 47 -41.40 -0.94 -9.42
C CYS A 47 -39.95 -0.65 -9.85
N SER A 48 -39.04 -1.59 -9.64
CA SER A 48 -37.64 -1.44 -10.04
C SER A 48 -37.48 -1.38 -11.57
N MET A 49 -38.21 -2.23 -12.31
CA MET A 49 -38.20 -2.19 -13.78
C MET A 49 -38.82 -0.90 -14.34
N LEU A 50 -39.90 -0.39 -13.72
CA LEU A 50 -40.52 0.88 -14.10
C LEU A 50 -39.56 2.07 -13.91
N ILE A 51 -38.78 2.08 -12.82
CA ILE A 51 -37.77 3.12 -12.58
C ILE A 51 -36.73 3.10 -13.71
N VAL A 52 -36.21 1.92 -14.08
CA VAL A 52 -35.24 1.76 -15.17
C VAL A 52 -35.80 2.26 -16.51
N ILE A 53 -37.05 1.89 -16.84
CA ILE A 53 -37.71 2.32 -18.08
C ILE A 53 -37.90 3.85 -18.11
N ILE A 54 -38.28 4.46 -16.99
CA ILE A 54 -38.46 5.92 -16.89
C ILE A 54 -37.11 6.65 -17.05
N THR A 55 -36.05 6.18 -16.40
CA THR A 55 -34.70 6.76 -16.58
C THR A 55 -34.20 6.61 -18.01
N TYR A 56 -34.41 5.44 -18.64
CA TYR A 56 -33.98 5.21 -20.01
C TYR A 56 -34.72 6.09 -21.02
N ARG A 57 -36.04 6.31 -20.83
CA ARG A 57 -36.81 7.24 -21.67
C ARG A 57 -36.35 8.69 -21.52
N ARG A 58 -35.96 9.11 -20.33
CA ARG A 58 -35.48 10.48 -20.07
C ARG A 58 -34.17 10.77 -20.81
N ASP A 59 -33.23 9.83 -20.83
CA ASP A 59 -31.97 9.99 -21.55
C ASP A 59 -32.14 9.96 -23.08
N TYR A 60 -33.12 9.19 -23.58
CA TYR A 60 -33.40 9.14 -25.01
C TYR A 60 -34.02 10.44 -25.55
N SER A 61 -34.89 11.09 -24.77
CA SER A 61 -35.48 12.39 -25.14
C SER A 61 -34.47 13.54 -25.10
N VAL A 62 -33.45 13.48 -24.23
CA VAL A 62 -32.38 14.50 -24.19
C VAL A 62 -31.45 14.39 -25.41
N ARG A 63 -31.28 13.20 -25.99
CA ARG A 63 -30.42 12.99 -27.18
C ARG A 63 -31.07 13.38 -28.51
N GLN A 64 -32.39 13.52 -28.61
CA GLN A 64 -33.05 13.93 -29.86
C GLN A 64 -33.27 15.45 -30.00
N ALA A 65 -32.95 16.26 -28.99
CA ALA A 65 -33.09 17.72 -29.08
C ALA A 65 -31.85 18.45 -29.63
N GLY A 66 -30.82 17.73 -30.10
CA GLY A 66 -29.48 18.28 -30.37
C GLY A 66 -28.95 18.17 -31.80
N THR A 67 -29.77 17.89 -32.81
CA THR A 67 -29.31 17.84 -34.21
C THR A 67 -29.89 18.99 -35.02
N ASN A 68 -29.33 20.19 -34.82
CA ASN A 68 -29.44 21.26 -35.82
C ASN A 68 -28.30 21.11 -36.83
N GLN A 69 -28.74 20.97 -38.06
CA GLN A 69 -28.05 20.86 -39.33
C GLN A 69 -27.03 22.01 -39.51
N ILE A 70 -25.74 21.69 -39.58
CA ILE A 70 -24.68 22.65 -39.93
C ILE A 70 -24.43 22.57 -41.44
N ASP A 71 -24.61 23.71 -42.09
CA ASP A 71 -24.37 24.02 -43.50
C ASP A 71 -22.87 23.88 -43.86
N PRO A 72 -22.49 23.11 -44.91
CA PRO A 72 -21.11 22.98 -45.34
C PRO A 72 -20.76 24.10 -46.32
N ARG A 73 -20.61 25.32 -45.82
CA ARG A 73 -20.01 26.42 -46.59
C ARG A 73 -18.93 27.13 -45.79
N THR A 74 -17.70 26.73 -46.08
CA THR A 74 -16.52 27.58 -46.20
C THR A 74 -16.32 28.61 -45.08
N ILE A 75 -15.83 28.16 -43.94
CA ILE A 75 -15.08 29.02 -43.01
C ILE A 75 -13.64 28.58 -43.11
N ALA A 76 -12.82 29.39 -43.78
CA ALA A 76 -11.38 29.36 -43.59
C ALA A 76 -11.14 29.65 -42.10
N ILE A 77 -10.81 28.60 -41.34
CA ILE A 77 -10.34 28.74 -39.97
C ILE A 77 -9.00 29.45 -40.10
N ARG A 78 -9.00 30.76 -39.85
CA ARG A 78 -7.78 31.47 -39.44
C ARG A 78 -7.25 30.69 -38.24
N ASP A 79 -6.00 30.27 -38.32
CA ASP A 79 -5.23 29.78 -37.18
C ASP A 79 -5.27 30.84 -36.08
N VAL A 80 -6.24 30.69 -35.16
CA VAL A 80 -6.26 31.46 -33.93
C VAL A 80 -5.18 30.83 -33.08
N ASN A 81 -4.04 31.51 -32.98
CA ASN A 81 -3.04 31.31 -31.93
C ASN A 81 -3.76 31.15 -30.59
N ILE A 82 -3.95 29.91 -30.15
CA ILE A 82 -4.42 29.61 -28.80
C ILE A 82 -3.29 30.07 -27.87
N PRO A 83 -3.57 30.96 -26.90
CA PRO A 83 -2.54 31.79 -26.30
C PRO A 83 -1.60 30.97 -25.40
N VAL A 84 -0.31 31.19 -25.60
CA VAL A 84 0.84 30.75 -24.78
C VAL A 84 0.58 30.89 -23.26
N TYR A 85 -0.26 31.85 -22.86
CA TYR A 85 -0.69 32.10 -21.48
C TYR A 85 -1.34 30.91 -20.75
N LYS A 86 -2.08 30.01 -21.44
CA LYS A 86 -2.69 28.84 -20.76
C LYS A 86 -1.65 27.82 -20.32
N ASN A 87 -0.54 27.72 -21.04
CA ASN A 87 0.52 26.75 -20.74
C ASN A 87 1.37 27.23 -19.56
N GLU A 88 1.66 28.53 -19.47
CA GLU A 88 2.45 29.11 -18.37
C GLU A 88 1.74 28.98 -17.01
N VAL A 89 0.44 29.26 -16.95
CA VAL A 89 -0.34 29.13 -15.71
C VAL A 89 -0.43 27.66 -15.27
N THR A 90 -0.59 26.73 -16.21
CA THR A 90 -0.64 25.29 -15.92
C THR A 90 0.69 24.79 -15.36
N GLU A 91 1.80 25.27 -15.91
CA GLU A 91 3.14 24.89 -15.44
C GLU A 91 3.43 25.47 -14.05
N GLN A 92 3.06 26.73 -13.78
CA GLN A 92 3.20 27.34 -12.46
C GLN A 92 2.42 26.58 -11.38
N ILE A 93 1.16 26.23 -11.67
CA ILE A 93 0.34 25.41 -10.76
C ILE A 93 1.02 24.07 -10.48
N ARG A 94 1.55 23.43 -11.53
CA ARG A 94 2.22 22.13 -11.41
C ARG A 94 3.47 22.20 -10.54
N GLU A 95 4.31 23.22 -10.74
CA GLU A 95 5.52 23.41 -9.95
C GLU A 95 5.20 23.75 -8.48
N GLU A 96 4.16 24.54 -8.23
CA GLU A 96 3.68 24.80 -6.88
C GLU A 96 3.13 23.53 -6.19
N GLN A 97 2.32 22.74 -6.90
CA GLN A 97 1.85 21.44 -6.41
C GLN A 97 3.04 20.53 -6.09
N LYS A 98 4.02 20.41 -6.99
CA LYS A 98 5.20 19.57 -6.79
C LYS A 98 6.02 20.01 -5.58
N LYS A 99 6.17 21.31 -5.36
CA LYS A 99 6.87 21.85 -4.19
C LYS A 99 6.15 21.52 -2.88
N ASN A 100 4.82 21.53 -2.89
CA ASN A 100 4.00 21.37 -1.69
C ASN A 100 3.52 19.92 -1.47
N CYS A 101 3.60 19.04 -2.46
CA CYS A 101 3.17 17.66 -2.40
C CYS A 101 4.36 16.72 -2.30
N GLN A 102 4.43 15.91 -1.25
CA GLN A 102 5.40 14.81 -1.14
C GLN A 102 4.67 13.49 -0.96
N ILE A 103 4.95 12.52 -1.84
CA ILE A 103 4.43 11.16 -1.73
C ILE A 103 5.58 10.24 -1.31
N ILE A 104 5.43 9.61 -0.15
CA ILE A 104 6.40 8.65 0.37
C ILE A 104 5.81 7.25 0.21
N TYR A 105 6.46 6.44 -0.61
CA TYR A 105 6.11 5.02 -0.72
C TYR A 105 7.08 4.20 0.14
N VAL A 106 6.57 3.60 1.21
CA VAL A 106 7.29 2.63 2.04
C VAL A 106 7.34 1.31 1.29
N LEU A 107 8.42 1.10 0.56
CA LEU A 107 8.60 -0.02 -0.34
C LEU A 107 9.17 -1.22 0.42
N GLY A 108 8.49 -2.34 0.37
CA GLY A 108 8.99 -3.56 0.99
C GLY A 108 8.22 -4.76 0.49
N VAL A 109 8.87 -5.92 0.57
CA VAL A 109 8.14 -7.16 0.32
C VAL A 109 7.17 -7.47 1.45
N GLU A 110 6.19 -8.31 1.17
CA GLU A 110 5.29 -8.85 2.19
C GLU A 110 6.11 -9.45 3.36
N GLY A 111 5.72 -9.15 4.61
CA GLY A 111 6.48 -9.55 5.80
C GLY A 111 7.67 -8.65 6.16
N ALA A 112 7.96 -7.59 5.39
CA ALA A 112 9.06 -6.65 5.66
C ALA A 112 8.79 -5.62 6.79
N THR A 113 7.70 -5.76 7.56
CA THR A 113 7.34 -4.87 8.69
C THR A 113 6.89 -3.46 8.29
N HIS A 114 6.30 -3.29 7.10
CA HIS A 114 5.77 -1.98 6.65
C HIS A 114 4.73 -1.41 7.63
N HIS A 115 3.81 -2.24 8.15
CA HIS A 115 2.85 -1.82 9.17
C HIS A 115 3.46 -1.40 10.52
N GLY A 116 4.66 -1.93 10.86
CA GLY A 116 5.37 -1.51 12.07
C GLY A 116 6.13 -0.20 11.86
N PHE A 117 6.63 0.04 10.65
CA PHE A 117 7.39 1.24 10.31
C PHE A 117 6.50 2.45 10.00
N ALA A 118 5.33 2.25 9.41
CA ALA A 118 4.42 3.34 9.02
C ALA A 118 4.07 4.29 10.18
N PRO A 119 3.77 3.81 11.42
CA PRO A 119 3.54 4.71 12.56
C PRO A 119 4.77 5.56 12.93
N ILE A 120 5.99 5.02 12.82
CA ILE A 120 7.23 5.77 13.09
C ILE A 120 7.33 6.96 12.14
N LEU A 121 7.10 6.71 10.84
CA LEU A 121 7.13 7.75 9.81
C LEU A 121 6.01 8.76 10.00
N GLU A 122 4.81 8.32 10.37
CA GLU A 122 3.67 9.19 10.65
C GLU A 122 3.99 10.17 11.79
N TYR A 123 4.51 9.68 12.91
CA TYR A 123 4.93 10.53 14.03
C TYR A 123 6.05 11.49 13.64
N LEU A 124 7.05 11.00 12.91
CA LEU A 124 8.14 11.85 12.42
C LEU A 124 7.60 12.98 11.54
N ALA A 125 6.70 12.68 10.60
CA ALA A 125 6.10 13.65 9.69
C ALA A 125 5.22 14.66 10.43
N LYS A 126 4.37 14.22 11.37
CA LYS A 126 3.48 15.08 12.16
C LYS A 126 4.24 16.04 13.08
N SER A 127 5.49 15.75 13.41
CA SER A 127 6.36 16.65 14.20
C SER A 127 7.03 17.77 13.38
N GLN A 128 6.85 17.74 12.05
CA GLN A 128 7.46 18.71 11.15
C GLN A 128 6.62 19.98 10.98
N ILE A 129 7.34 21.07 10.73
CA ILE A 129 6.79 22.37 10.36
C ILE A 129 7.56 22.86 9.14
N ASP A 130 6.89 23.58 8.24
CA ASP A 130 7.54 24.17 7.08
C ASP A 130 8.29 25.47 7.44
N SER A 131 8.91 26.11 6.44
CA SER A 131 9.63 27.37 6.61
C SER A 131 8.75 28.55 7.03
N ALA A 132 7.43 28.45 6.85
CA ALA A 132 6.45 29.44 7.31
C ALA A 132 5.94 29.14 8.73
N GLY A 133 6.40 28.06 9.36
CA GLY A 133 5.96 27.63 10.68
C GLY A 133 4.62 26.88 10.67
N ILE A 134 4.15 26.43 9.51
CA ILE A 134 2.90 25.69 9.37
C ILE A 134 3.18 24.19 9.51
N PRO A 135 2.44 23.45 10.37
CA PRO A 135 2.56 22.00 10.46
C PRO A 135 2.23 21.29 9.15
N TYR A 136 2.99 20.24 8.84
CA TYR A 136 2.72 19.41 7.67
C TYR A 136 1.33 18.77 7.77
N ASP A 137 0.67 18.64 6.62
CA ASP A 137 -0.58 17.90 6.48
C ASP A 137 -0.27 16.45 6.13
N VAL A 138 -0.41 15.54 7.10
CA VAL A 138 0.05 14.15 6.96
C VAL A 138 -1.14 13.22 6.75
N VAL A 139 -1.16 12.51 5.63
CA VAL A 139 -2.20 11.52 5.31
C VAL A 139 -1.57 10.15 5.13
N MET A 140 -1.92 9.23 6.04
CA MET A 140 -1.59 7.82 5.91
C MET A 140 -2.66 7.12 5.07
N SER A 141 -2.26 6.22 4.16
CA SER A 141 -3.19 5.35 3.43
C SER A 141 -4.32 6.11 2.69
N SER A 142 -3.95 7.19 1.98
CA SER A 142 -4.88 8.07 1.26
C SER A 142 -5.80 7.30 0.28
N PRO A 143 -7.13 7.29 0.47
CA PRO A 143 -8.05 6.60 -0.45
C PRO A 143 -7.99 7.06 -1.90
N PRO A 144 -7.88 8.38 -2.23
CA PRO A 144 -7.66 8.84 -3.60
C PRO A 144 -6.38 8.29 -4.22
N LEU A 145 -5.27 8.30 -3.48
CA LEU A 145 -4.02 7.72 -3.96
C LEU A 145 -4.14 6.21 -4.14
N LYS A 146 -4.77 5.49 -3.20
CA LYS A 146 -5.01 4.05 -3.31
C LYS A 146 -5.90 3.68 -4.51
N PHE A 147 -6.89 4.51 -4.84
CA PHE A 147 -7.62 4.38 -6.10
C PHE A 147 -6.70 4.58 -7.30
N GLY A 148 -5.91 5.65 -7.31
CA GLY A 148 -4.93 5.95 -8.36
C GLY A 148 -3.95 4.79 -8.60
N LEU A 149 -3.32 4.29 -7.55
CA LEU A 149 -2.22 3.31 -7.65
C LEU A 149 -2.69 1.87 -7.77
N PHE A 150 -3.77 1.50 -7.08
CA PHE A 150 -4.18 0.10 -6.93
C PHE A 150 -5.59 -0.18 -7.47
N GLY A 151 -6.37 0.84 -7.82
CA GLY A 151 -7.78 0.67 -8.20
C GLY A 151 -8.70 0.39 -7.00
N TRP A 152 -8.20 0.62 -5.78
CA TRP A 152 -8.97 0.43 -4.55
C TRP A 152 -10.06 1.50 -4.41
N PHE A 153 -11.06 1.26 -3.57
CA PHE A 153 -12.09 2.25 -3.26
C PHE A 153 -12.82 2.81 -4.50
N LYS A 154 -13.49 1.95 -5.29
CA LYS A 154 -14.30 2.39 -6.46
C LYS A 154 -15.23 3.57 -6.19
N SER A 155 -15.74 3.72 -4.97
CA SER A 155 -16.53 4.89 -4.55
C SER A 155 -15.78 6.22 -4.67
N HIS A 156 -14.47 6.25 -4.41
CA HIS A 156 -13.63 7.42 -4.66
C HIS A 156 -13.41 7.64 -6.15
N GLY A 157 -13.23 6.59 -6.95
CA GLY A 157 -13.21 6.69 -8.41
C GLY A 157 -14.46 7.39 -8.95
N ASN A 158 -15.65 6.98 -8.48
CA ASN A 158 -16.91 7.61 -8.85
C ASN A 158 -16.96 9.10 -8.46
N ARG A 159 -16.46 9.47 -7.27
CA ARG A 159 -16.36 10.88 -6.84
C ARG A 159 -15.45 11.71 -7.72
N LEU A 160 -14.37 11.11 -8.22
CA LEU A 160 -13.46 11.74 -9.19
C LEU A 160 -14.04 11.73 -10.62
N GLY A 161 -15.23 11.17 -10.83
CA GLY A 161 -15.92 11.13 -12.12
C GLY A 161 -15.49 9.98 -13.02
N PHE A 162 -14.96 8.90 -12.46
CA PHE A 162 -14.58 7.69 -13.20
C PHE A 162 -15.56 6.55 -12.89
N SER A 163 -16.24 6.04 -13.92
CA SER A 163 -17.11 4.87 -13.82
C SER A 163 -16.34 3.54 -13.82
N GLU A 164 -15.14 3.55 -14.38
CA GLU A 164 -14.19 2.44 -14.41
C GLU A 164 -12.84 2.91 -13.88
N THR A 165 -11.93 1.99 -13.55
CA THR A 165 -10.59 2.37 -13.09
C THR A 165 -9.70 2.66 -14.31
N PRO A 166 -9.33 3.92 -14.60
CA PRO A 166 -8.47 4.26 -15.75
C PRO A 166 -7.05 3.75 -15.52
N PRO A 167 -6.20 3.59 -16.55
CA PRO A 167 -4.77 3.29 -16.38
C PRO A 167 -4.07 4.17 -15.34
N ILE A 168 -3.03 3.66 -14.67
CA ILE A 168 -2.34 4.40 -13.59
C ILE A 168 -1.71 5.72 -14.07
N ASP A 169 -1.33 5.78 -15.34
CA ASP A 169 -0.71 6.91 -16.02
C ASP A 169 -1.71 7.74 -16.85
N ASP A 170 -3.01 7.50 -16.69
CA ASP A 170 -4.05 8.34 -17.29
C ASP A 170 -3.92 9.79 -16.79
N PRO A 171 -3.71 10.79 -17.68
CA PRO A 171 -3.45 12.17 -17.26
C PRO A 171 -4.59 12.79 -16.44
N ASP A 172 -5.84 12.44 -16.75
CA ASP A 172 -7.00 12.97 -16.03
C ASP A 172 -7.09 12.35 -14.63
N LEU A 173 -6.81 11.05 -14.50
CA LEU A 173 -6.72 10.37 -13.21
C LEU A 173 -5.64 11.01 -12.34
N VAL A 174 -4.41 11.11 -12.86
CA VAL A 174 -3.25 11.64 -12.12
C VAL A 174 -3.55 13.05 -11.63
N ARG A 175 -4.01 13.94 -12.52
CA ARG A 175 -4.32 15.33 -12.15
C ARG A 175 -5.40 15.41 -11.07
N LYS A 176 -6.45 14.61 -11.16
CA LYS A 176 -7.55 14.60 -10.18
C LYS A 176 -7.12 13.99 -8.84
N VAL A 177 -6.35 12.91 -8.85
CA VAL A 177 -5.82 12.29 -7.63
C VAL A 177 -4.89 13.26 -6.91
N VAL A 178 -3.93 13.85 -7.62
CA VAL A 178 -3.00 14.84 -7.06
C VAL A 178 -3.76 16.04 -6.50
N ALA A 179 -4.71 16.60 -7.24
CA ALA A 179 -5.48 17.74 -6.77
C ALA A 179 -6.29 17.45 -5.50
N ASP A 180 -6.70 16.21 -5.28
CA ASP A 180 -7.44 15.78 -4.07
C ASP A 180 -6.49 15.55 -2.88
N ILE A 181 -5.33 14.91 -3.09
CA ILE A 181 -4.37 14.62 -2.01
C ILE A 181 -3.46 15.80 -1.65
N CYS A 182 -3.27 16.73 -2.58
CA CYS A 182 -2.37 17.87 -2.44
C CYS A 182 -3.03 19.14 -3.03
N PRO A 183 -4.06 19.67 -2.36
CA PRO A 183 -4.70 20.91 -2.78
C PRO A 183 -3.72 22.09 -2.72
N LEU A 184 -3.99 23.12 -3.51
CA LEU A 184 -3.24 24.39 -3.50
C LEU A 184 -3.71 25.27 -2.34
N ASP A 185 -3.53 24.81 -1.11
CA ASP A 185 -3.93 25.53 0.12
C ASP A 185 -2.76 26.22 0.83
N GLY A 186 -1.55 26.13 0.26
CA GLY A 186 -0.31 26.69 0.80
C GLY A 186 0.38 25.82 1.84
N ARG A 187 -0.15 24.65 2.20
CA ARG A 187 0.45 23.72 3.16
C ARG A 187 1.32 22.69 2.47
N LYS A 188 2.31 22.16 3.19
CA LYS A 188 3.07 20.97 2.76
C LYS A 188 2.25 19.72 3.08
N HIS A 189 1.85 18.97 2.05
CA HIS A 189 1.15 17.69 2.18
C HIS A 189 2.11 16.51 2.06
N ILE A 190 2.07 15.63 3.05
CA ILE A 190 2.86 14.39 3.11
C ILE A 190 1.90 13.21 3.03
N ILE A 191 1.97 12.48 1.92
CA ILE A 191 1.10 11.33 1.67
C ILE A 191 1.95 10.06 1.78
N VAL A 192 1.63 9.20 2.74
CA VAL A 192 2.37 7.96 2.98
C VAL A 192 1.56 6.77 2.48
N GLU A 193 2.16 5.99 1.59
CA GLU A 193 1.66 4.72 1.10
C GLU A 193 2.58 3.57 1.55
N ASP A 194 2.01 2.48 2.05
CA ASP A 194 2.74 1.38 2.71
C ASP A 194 2.32 -0.03 2.27
N ASN A 195 1.54 -0.16 1.20
CA ASN A 195 1.18 -1.48 0.66
C ASN A 195 2.42 -2.30 0.23
N SER A 196 2.43 -3.59 0.59
CA SER A 196 3.55 -4.50 0.31
C SER A 196 3.58 -5.09 -1.10
N PHE A 197 4.75 -5.62 -1.48
CA PHE A 197 4.94 -6.39 -2.71
C PHE A 197 5.21 -7.89 -2.39
N PRO A 198 4.39 -8.83 -2.85
CA PRO A 198 3.03 -8.63 -3.32
C PRO A 198 2.09 -8.18 -2.18
N CYS A 199 0.89 -7.71 -2.53
CA CYS A 199 -0.25 -7.64 -1.60
C CYS A 199 -1.55 -8.13 -2.26
N GLY A 200 -2.52 -8.46 -1.42
CA GLY A 200 -3.79 -9.04 -1.87
C GLY A 200 -3.63 -10.52 -2.18
N GLN A 201 -4.51 -11.32 -1.58
CA GLN A 201 -4.66 -12.73 -1.94
C GLN A 201 -5.57 -12.85 -3.18
N GLU A 202 -5.61 -14.03 -3.80
CA GLU A 202 -6.48 -14.29 -4.94
C GLU A 202 -7.97 -14.04 -4.60
N ASP A 203 -8.36 -14.34 -3.36
CA ASP A 203 -9.71 -14.18 -2.82
C ASP A 203 -9.96 -12.81 -2.16
N ASP A 204 -9.04 -11.86 -2.30
CA ASP A 204 -9.20 -10.54 -1.71
C ASP A 204 -10.32 -9.76 -2.40
N ILE A 205 -11.34 -9.41 -1.62
CA ILE A 205 -12.55 -8.70 -2.08
C ILE A 205 -12.27 -7.26 -2.53
N ARG A 206 -11.12 -6.69 -2.17
CA ARG A 206 -10.75 -5.34 -2.59
C ARG A 206 -10.59 -5.31 -4.10
N SER A 207 -10.98 -4.21 -4.72
CA SER A 207 -10.78 -4.02 -6.15
C SER A 207 -9.30 -3.77 -6.43
N TYR A 208 -8.62 -4.66 -7.14
CA TYR A 208 -7.25 -4.42 -7.61
C TYR A 208 -7.22 -4.12 -9.10
N ARG A 209 -6.26 -3.29 -9.53
CA ARG A 209 -5.86 -3.17 -10.93
C ARG A 209 -5.33 -4.50 -11.46
N VAL A 210 -4.48 -5.13 -10.65
CA VAL A 210 -3.87 -6.41 -10.94
C VAL A 210 -3.95 -7.25 -9.67
N HIS A 211 -4.80 -8.28 -9.71
CA HIS A 211 -4.88 -9.27 -8.64
C HIS A 211 -3.64 -10.17 -8.66
N ARG A 212 -3.40 -10.84 -7.53
CA ARG A 212 -2.40 -11.91 -7.44
C ARG A 212 -2.73 -13.00 -8.46
N ASP A 213 -1.73 -13.43 -9.23
CA ASP A 213 -1.91 -14.44 -10.27
C ASP A 213 -1.69 -15.84 -9.68
N HIS A 214 -2.70 -16.71 -9.78
CA HIS A 214 -2.64 -18.08 -9.29
C HIS A 214 -1.44 -18.86 -9.88
N ASN A 215 -1.03 -18.54 -11.10
CA ASN A 215 0.07 -19.24 -11.77
C ASN A 215 1.42 -19.00 -11.09
N TRP A 216 1.56 -17.96 -10.24
CA TRP A 216 2.80 -17.72 -9.50
C TRP A 216 3.16 -18.87 -8.55
N LEU A 217 2.19 -19.71 -8.15
CA LEU A 217 2.44 -20.87 -7.31
C LEU A 217 3.33 -21.94 -7.97
N SER A 218 3.41 -21.94 -9.31
CA SER A 218 4.23 -22.89 -10.09
C SER A 218 5.39 -22.22 -10.82
N MET A 219 5.47 -20.89 -10.84
CA MET A 219 6.53 -20.15 -11.51
C MET A 219 7.83 -20.06 -10.69
N THR A 220 8.93 -19.94 -11.40
CA THR A 220 10.22 -19.52 -10.87
C THR A 220 10.22 -18.02 -10.52
N PRO A 221 11.12 -17.54 -9.64
CA PRO A 221 11.26 -16.13 -9.34
C PRO A 221 11.43 -15.24 -10.59
N GLU A 222 12.22 -15.70 -11.57
CA GLU A 222 12.47 -14.98 -12.82
C GLU A 222 11.24 -14.92 -13.71
N GLU A 223 10.46 -16.00 -13.80
CA GLU A 223 9.17 -16.00 -14.52
C GLU A 223 8.20 -15.00 -13.91
N ILE A 224 8.05 -14.99 -12.58
CA ILE A 224 7.22 -14.00 -11.88
C ILE A 224 7.71 -12.58 -12.20
N ALA A 225 9.01 -12.32 -12.06
CA ALA A 225 9.59 -11.00 -12.28
C ALA A 225 9.51 -10.50 -13.74
N ASN A 226 9.34 -11.41 -14.70
CA ASN A 226 9.20 -11.09 -16.12
C ASN A 226 7.74 -11.09 -16.58
N SER A 227 6.83 -11.70 -15.82
CA SER A 227 5.40 -11.73 -16.12
C SER A 227 4.77 -10.34 -16.10
N GLU A 228 3.72 -10.16 -16.90
CA GLU A 228 2.96 -8.90 -16.91
C GLU A 228 2.30 -8.64 -15.56
N THR A 229 1.70 -9.67 -14.94
CA THR A 229 1.06 -9.54 -13.63
C THR A 229 2.08 -9.16 -12.55
N GLY A 230 3.28 -9.77 -12.54
CA GLY A 230 4.32 -9.46 -11.55
C GLY A 230 4.88 -8.04 -11.65
N LYS A 231 5.05 -7.51 -12.88
CA LYS A 231 5.54 -6.12 -13.09
C LYS A 231 4.54 -5.05 -12.66
N ASN A 232 3.26 -5.38 -12.63
CA ASN A 232 2.19 -4.43 -12.36
C ASN A 232 1.57 -4.59 -10.96
N GLN A 233 2.02 -5.56 -10.16
CA GLN A 233 1.41 -5.87 -8.86
C GLN A 233 2.28 -5.38 -7.68
N PRO A 234 1.64 -4.82 -6.62
CA PRO A 234 0.27 -4.31 -6.62
C PRO A 234 0.11 -3.03 -7.47
N THR A 235 1.22 -2.41 -7.84
CA THR A 235 1.24 -1.25 -8.72
C THR A 235 2.50 -1.27 -9.59
N ASN A 236 2.40 -0.75 -10.81
CA ASN A 236 3.55 -0.58 -11.69
C ASN A 236 4.38 0.63 -11.23
N LEU A 237 5.48 0.38 -10.54
CA LEU A 237 6.34 1.43 -9.97
C LEU A 237 6.90 2.39 -11.04
N TYR A 238 7.22 1.89 -12.23
CA TYR A 238 7.72 2.71 -13.34
C TYR A 238 6.65 3.67 -13.83
N ALA A 239 5.44 3.16 -14.08
CA ALA A 239 4.32 3.99 -14.54
C ALA A 239 3.87 4.98 -13.47
N PHE A 240 3.79 4.55 -12.20
CA PHE A 240 3.52 5.43 -11.07
C PHE A 240 4.53 6.59 -11.00
N TYR A 241 5.82 6.28 -10.90
CA TYR A 241 6.84 7.31 -10.76
C TYR A 241 6.82 8.28 -11.95
N LYS A 242 6.78 7.75 -13.17
CA LYS A 242 6.74 8.56 -14.39
C LYS A 242 5.53 9.50 -14.44
N ALA A 243 4.36 9.02 -14.07
CA ALA A 243 3.12 9.80 -14.18
C ALA A 243 2.96 10.84 -13.07
N TYR A 244 3.36 10.52 -11.84
CA TYR A 244 3.11 11.39 -10.68
C TYR A 244 4.28 12.34 -10.34
N SER A 245 5.52 12.03 -10.76
CA SER A 245 6.71 12.83 -10.39
C SER A 245 6.76 14.25 -10.99
N SER A 246 5.92 14.54 -11.99
CA SER A 246 5.73 15.91 -12.46
C SER A 246 4.89 16.76 -11.51
N TYR A 247 4.12 16.14 -10.62
CA TYR A 247 3.14 16.80 -9.75
C TYR A 247 3.47 16.71 -8.26
N ALA A 248 4.34 15.78 -7.86
CA ALA A 248 4.71 15.55 -6.48
C ALA A 248 6.20 15.15 -6.37
N ASP A 249 6.83 15.48 -5.25
CA ASP A 249 8.11 14.89 -4.86
C ASP A 249 7.87 13.46 -4.37
N ILE A 250 8.30 12.47 -5.15
CA ILE A 250 8.11 11.06 -4.82
C ILE A 250 9.39 10.51 -4.22
N LYS A 251 9.29 9.89 -3.04
CA LYS A 251 10.40 9.25 -2.34
C LYS A 251 10.06 7.81 -1.99
N PHE A 252 11.04 6.91 -2.10
CA PHE A 252 10.87 5.51 -1.69
C PHE A 252 11.70 5.19 -0.45
N LEU A 253 11.06 4.74 0.63
CA LEU A 253 11.74 4.19 1.79
C LEU A 253 11.72 2.67 1.69
N VAL A 254 12.86 2.08 1.34
CA VAL A 254 12.99 0.65 1.06
C VAL A 254 13.24 -0.10 2.37
N LEU A 255 12.27 -0.86 2.85
CA LEU A 255 12.42 -1.67 4.05
C LEU A 255 13.14 -2.97 3.74
N HIS A 256 14.25 -3.19 4.44
CA HIS A 256 14.99 -4.43 4.42
C HIS A 256 14.90 -5.14 5.77
N ARG A 257 14.24 -6.29 5.79
CA ARG A 257 14.20 -7.24 6.91
C ARG A 257 14.95 -8.53 6.53
N PRO A 258 15.67 -9.18 7.47
CA PRO A 258 16.30 -10.47 7.21
C PRO A 258 15.36 -11.49 6.55
N TYR A 259 15.87 -12.15 5.51
CA TYR A 259 15.06 -12.94 4.59
C TYR A 259 14.24 -14.04 5.27
N LEU A 260 14.86 -14.85 6.14
CA LEU A 260 14.18 -15.95 6.80
C LEU A 260 13.04 -15.48 7.72
N GLU A 261 13.19 -14.31 8.34
CA GLU A 261 12.19 -13.71 9.22
C GLU A 261 11.01 -13.14 8.43
N THR A 262 11.28 -12.60 7.25
CA THR A 262 10.28 -12.19 6.27
C THR A 262 9.40 -13.39 5.89
N ILE A 263 10.01 -14.52 5.46
CA ILE A 263 9.27 -15.74 5.10
C ILE A 263 8.53 -16.34 6.31
N ALA A 264 9.17 -16.37 7.48
CA ALA A 264 8.55 -16.90 8.70
C ALA A 264 7.30 -16.13 9.13
N SER A 265 7.15 -14.86 8.73
CA SER A 265 5.99 -14.06 9.11
C SER A 265 4.69 -14.56 8.49
N HIS A 266 4.78 -15.16 7.30
CA HIS A 266 3.67 -15.70 6.52
C HIS A 266 3.94 -17.16 6.09
N ALA A 267 4.53 -17.96 6.98
CA ALA A 267 4.95 -19.32 6.67
C ALA A 267 3.83 -20.26 6.17
N SER A 268 2.57 -19.95 6.43
CA SER A 268 1.41 -20.74 5.98
C SER A 268 0.79 -20.25 4.67
N TRP A 269 1.28 -19.15 4.08
CA TRP A 269 0.72 -18.59 2.85
C TRP A 269 1.21 -19.35 1.62
N ASP A 270 0.51 -19.21 0.50
CA ASP A 270 0.88 -19.78 -0.81
C ASP A 270 1.18 -21.29 -0.80
N ASN A 271 0.44 -22.06 0.01
CA ASN A 271 0.66 -23.51 0.20
C ASN A 271 2.00 -23.86 0.88
N GLY A 272 2.61 -22.91 1.60
CA GLY A 272 3.73 -23.14 2.50
C GLY A 272 4.95 -22.26 2.21
N PRO A 273 5.98 -22.33 3.09
CA PRO A 273 7.03 -21.33 3.12
C PRO A 273 7.97 -21.40 1.91
N ILE A 274 8.08 -22.55 1.24
CA ILE A 274 8.93 -22.72 0.06
C ILE A 274 8.34 -22.03 -1.17
N ILE A 275 7.04 -22.22 -1.43
CA ILE A 275 6.35 -21.59 -2.56
C ILE A 275 6.22 -20.10 -2.30
N HIS A 276 5.80 -19.70 -1.09
CA HIS A 276 5.79 -18.30 -0.67
C HIS A 276 7.15 -17.62 -0.91
N SER A 277 8.24 -18.30 -0.52
CA SER A 277 9.61 -17.85 -0.74
C SER A 277 9.97 -17.66 -2.23
N ASN A 278 9.45 -18.47 -3.15
CA ASN A 278 9.63 -18.25 -4.60
C ASN A 278 8.99 -16.95 -5.05
N ILE A 279 7.74 -16.71 -4.62
CA ILE A 279 6.99 -15.51 -4.98
C ILE A 279 7.70 -14.26 -4.44
N ILE A 280 8.07 -14.26 -3.15
CA ILE A 280 8.81 -13.14 -2.54
C ILE A 280 10.13 -12.86 -3.27
N ARG A 281 10.86 -13.89 -3.70
CA ARG A 281 12.08 -13.69 -4.51
C ARG A 281 11.80 -13.05 -5.86
N GLY A 282 10.71 -13.45 -6.53
CA GLY A 282 10.29 -12.81 -7.78
C GLY A 282 10.06 -11.31 -7.60
N PHE A 283 9.34 -10.92 -6.54
CA PHE A 283 9.12 -9.51 -6.23
C PHE A 283 10.39 -8.78 -5.78
N MET A 284 11.30 -9.41 -5.05
CA MET A 284 12.62 -8.82 -4.78
C MET A 284 13.40 -8.49 -6.07
N ILE A 285 13.29 -9.33 -7.11
CA ILE A 285 13.89 -9.05 -8.42
C ILE A 285 13.19 -7.86 -9.10
N VAL A 286 11.86 -7.79 -9.08
CA VAL A 286 11.09 -6.65 -9.62
C VAL A 286 11.50 -5.35 -8.95
N LEU A 287 11.50 -5.33 -7.61
CA LEU A 287 11.90 -4.16 -6.83
C LEU A 287 13.35 -3.79 -7.12
N ARG A 288 14.26 -4.78 -7.17
CA ARG A 288 15.67 -4.50 -7.43
C ARG A 288 15.88 -3.82 -8.79
N ARG A 289 15.22 -4.30 -9.84
CA ARG A 289 15.28 -3.69 -11.19
C ARG A 289 14.83 -2.23 -11.15
N PHE A 290 13.74 -1.95 -10.45
CA PHE A 290 13.25 -0.58 -10.28
C PHE A 290 14.24 0.32 -9.55
N LEU A 291 14.81 -0.16 -8.44
CA LEU A 291 15.76 0.60 -7.64
C LEU A 291 17.07 0.88 -8.37
N ASP A 292 17.57 -0.08 -9.16
CA ASP A 292 18.79 0.09 -9.97
C ASP A 292 18.58 1.10 -11.10
N SER A 293 17.40 1.13 -11.72
CA SER A 293 17.10 2.09 -12.79
C SER A 293 16.74 3.49 -12.27
N HIS A 294 16.51 3.65 -10.95
CA HIS A 294 16.08 4.90 -10.34
C HIS A 294 16.85 5.23 -9.06
N ILE A 295 18.17 5.18 -9.11
CA ILE A 295 19.00 5.63 -7.97
C ILE A 295 18.84 7.13 -7.74
N ILE A 296 18.84 7.89 -8.84
CA ILE A 296 18.74 9.35 -8.87
C ILE A 296 17.45 9.74 -9.58
N ASP A 297 16.74 10.72 -9.01
CA ASP A 297 15.64 11.41 -9.66
C ASP A 297 16.20 12.25 -10.84
N PRO A 298 15.81 11.96 -12.09
CA PRO A 298 16.32 12.69 -13.25
C PRO A 298 15.91 14.18 -13.26
N THR A 299 14.88 14.56 -12.51
CA THR A 299 14.39 15.94 -12.44
C THR A 299 15.14 16.75 -11.39
N THR A 300 15.35 16.18 -10.20
CA THR A 300 15.95 16.91 -9.07
C THR A 300 17.44 16.63 -8.90
N GLY A 301 17.97 15.59 -9.53
CA GLY A 301 19.34 15.13 -9.34
C GLY A 301 19.61 14.52 -7.95
N LYS A 302 18.58 14.39 -7.11
CA LYS A 302 18.68 13.84 -5.75
C LYS A 302 18.48 12.33 -5.74
N GLN A 303 18.93 11.68 -4.68
CA GLN A 303 18.64 10.26 -4.45
C GLN A 303 17.11 10.05 -4.35
N LEU A 304 16.60 9.01 -5.04
CA LEU A 304 15.16 8.74 -5.08
C LEU A 304 14.69 7.77 -4.00
N TRP A 305 15.60 6.95 -3.46
CA TRP A 305 15.25 5.95 -2.45
C TRP A 305 16.30 5.80 -1.35
N LEU A 306 15.86 5.46 -0.14
CA LEU A 306 16.71 5.17 1.02
C LEU A 306 16.43 3.75 1.52
N LEU A 307 17.49 2.97 1.75
CA LEU A 307 17.38 1.65 2.37
C LEU A 307 17.31 1.78 3.90
N ILE A 308 16.25 1.25 4.50
CA ILE A 308 16.07 1.15 5.95
C ILE A 308 16.29 -0.30 6.37
N CYS A 309 17.39 -0.52 7.08
CA CYS A 309 17.77 -1.82 7.60
C CYS A 309 17.07 -2.07 8.94
N VAL A 310 15.92 -2.73 8.89
CA VAL A 310 15.03 -2.94 10.05
C VAL A 310 15.76 -3.60 11.23
N GLU A 311 16.71 -4.49 10.96
CA GLU A 311 17.54 -5.15 12.00
C GLU A 311 18.33 -4.16 12.86
N LYS A 312 18.72 -2.99 12.33
CA LYS A 312 19.45 -1.96 13.07
C LYS A 312 18.60 -1.22 14.10
N HIS A 313 17.31 -1.56 14.24
CA HIS A 313 16.40 -0.92 15.19
C HIS A 313 15.77 -1.91 16.17
N PHE A 314 16.14 -3.19 16.05
CA PHE A 314 15.66 -4.29 16.87
C PHE A 314 16.59 -4.51 18.07
N ALA A 315 16.02 -4.50 19.27
CA ALA A 315 16.73 -4.67 20.54
C ALA A 315 17.57 -5.96 20.60
N LYS A 316 17.06 -7.05 20.01
CA LYS A 316 17.78 -8.33 19.98
C LYS A 316 19.16 -8.27 19.33
N PHE A 317 19.39 -7.34 18.39
CA PHE A 317 20.69 -7.19 17.73
C PHE A 317 21.68 -6.31 18.49
N TYR A 318 21.23 -5.68 19.58
CA TYR A 318 22.06 -4.90 20.49
C TYR A 318 22.22 -5.60 21.85
N ASN A 319 21.99 -6.92 21.93
CA ASN A 319 21.92 -7.65 23.20
C ASN A 319 20.98 -6.99 24.23
N PHE A 320 19.91 -6.33 23.74
CA PHE A 320 18.97 -5.56 24.55
C PHE A 320 19.60 -4.39 25.33
N ASP A 321 20.75 -3.86 24.90
CA ASP A 321 21.30 -2.60 25.39
C ASP A 321 20.43 -1.43 24.93
N GLU A 322 19.64 -0.87 25.85
CA GLU A 322 18.71 0.22 25.58
C GLU A 322 19.40 1.47 25.01
N SER A 323 20.61 1.79 25.46
CA SER A 323 21.33 2.98 24.96
C SER A 323 21.77 2.79 23.52
N ALA A 324 22.28 1.60 23.17
CA ALA A 324 22.66 1.29 21.80
C ALA A 324 21.44 1.22 20.87
N VAL A 325 20.31 0.70 21.34
CA VAL A 325 19.04 0.68 20.61
C VAL A 325 18.54 2.10 20.33
N LEU A 326 18.52 2.96 21.35
CA LEU A 326 18.11 4.36 21.21
C LEU A 326 19.00 5.10 20.21
N GLU A 327 20.32 4.87 20.25
CA GLU A 327 21.23 5.48 19.28
C GLU A 327 20.98 4.99 17.85
N GLY A 328 20.82 3.69 17.63
CA GLY A 328 20.51 3.13 16.31
C GLY A 328 19.18 3.65 15.75
N ARG A 329 18.18 3.82 16.62
CA ARG A 329 16.87 4.40 16.29
C ARG A 329 16.97 5.88 15.95
N ARG A 330 17.70 6.67 16.75
CA ARG A 330 17.96 8.10 16.51
C ARG A 330 18.68 8.31 15.18
N LYS A 331 19.69 7.50 14.89
CA LYS A 331 20.42 7.55 13.62
C LYS A 331 19.51 7.28 12.41
N MET A 332 18.58 6.33 12.50
CA MET A 332 17.65 6.09 11.41
C MET A 332 16.70 7.25 11.18
N LEU A 333 16.15 7.83 12.25
CA LEU A 333 15.30 9.02 12.12
C LEU A 333 16.06 10.19 11.48
N TYR A 334 17.33 10.38 11.84
CA TYR A 334 18.21 11.35 11.20
C TYR A 334 18.38 11.07 9.70
N ASP A 335 18.74 9.83 9.33
CA ASP A 335 18.99 9.45 7.94
C ASP A 335 17.69 9.58 7.10
N VAL A 336 16.52 9.26 7.67
CA VAL A 336 15.20 9.44 7.04
C VAL A 336 14.86 10.92 6.87
N ALA A 337 14.97 11.73 7.93
CA ALA A 337 14.67 13.15 7.85
C ALA A 337 15.58 13.87 6.83
N GLN A 338 16.88 13.55 6.83
CA GLN A 338 17.82 14.10 5.87
C GLN A 338 17.46 13.71 4.44
N PHE A 339 17.13 12.44 4.19
CA PHE A 339 16.76 11.96 2.86
C PHE A 339 15.47 12.60 2.33
N LEU A 340 14.49 12.85 3.21
CA LEU A 340 13.21 13.47 2.85
C LEU A 340 13.27 15.01 2.77
N ASP A 341 14.46 15.60 2.97
CA ASP A 341 14.68 17.05 3.10
C ASP A 341 13.81 17.69 4.21
N TRP A 342 13.60 16.98 5.31
CA TRP A 342 12.85 17.46 6.47
C TRP A 342 13.77 18.08 7.53
N PRO A 343 13.29 19.05 8.33
CA PRO A 343 14.01 19.52 9.50
C PRO A 343 14.40 18.38 10.45
N ILE A 344 15.69 18.33 10.80
CA ILE A 344 16.21 17.32 11.73
C ILE A 344 15.81 17.72 13.15
N LYS A 345 14.95 16.91 13.77
CA LYS A 345 14.48 17.09 15.14
C LYS A 345 14.54 15.77 15.88
N GLU A 346 14.70 15.85 17.20
CA GLU A 346 14.54 14.69 18.05
C GLU A 346 13.06 14.26 18.08
N CYS A 347 12.81 12.95 17.93
CA CYS A 347 11.48 12.38 18.01
C CYS A 347 11.46 11.24 19.02
N THR A 348 11.34 11.60 20.30
CA THR A 348 11.37 10.67 21.43
C THR A 348 10.22 9.65 21.39
N HIS A 349 9.08 10.02 20.82
CA HIS A 349 7.86 9.20 20.76
C HIS A 349 7.69 8.42 19.45
N CYS A 350 8.62 8.54 18.50
CA CYS A 350 8.49 7.91 17.19
C CYS A 350 8.42 6.37 17.28
N PHE A 351 8.94 5.76 18.34
CA PHE A 351 8.99 4.31 18.51
C PHE A 351 7.99 3.77 19.54
N ASP A 352 7.09 4.59 20.08
CA ASP A 352 6.16 4.15 21.14
C ASP A 352 5.21 3.05 20.65
N SER A 353 4.86 3.07 19.37
CA SER A 353 4.03 2.04 18.72
C SER A 353 4.85 0.93 18.04
N TRP A 354 6.17 0.92 18.20
CA TRP A 354 7.03 -0.07 17.59
C TRP A 354 6.97 -1.40 18.35
N HIS A 355 6.68 -2.47 17.61
CA HIS A 355 6.64 -3.82 18.15
C HIS A 355 7.58 -4.73 17.35
N GLU A 356 8.59 -5.27 18.03
CA GLU A 356 9.50 -6.22 17.43
C GLU A 356 8.84 -7.59 17.28
N SER A 357 9.09 -8.25 16.16
CA SER A 357 8.63 -9.62 15.98
C SER A 357 9.35 -10.54 16.97
N THR A 358 8.58 -11.18 17.86
CA THR A 358 9.06 -12.16 18.83
C THR A 358 9.16 -13.59 18.26
N LYS A 359 8.79 -13.78 16.99
CA LYS A 359 8.80 -15.09 16.34
C LYS A 359 10.23 -15.57 16.11
N ASP A 360 10.55 -16.76 16.62
CA ASP A 360 11.74 -17.49 16.22
C ASP A 360 11.49 -18.11 14.83
N TYR A 361 12.19 -17.59 13.81
CA TYR A 361 12.06 -18.07 12.44
C TYR A 361 12.49 -19.54 12.32
N ALA A 362 13.43 -20.01 13.13
CA ALA A 362 13.92 -21.38 13.04
C ALA A 362 12.87 -22.38 13.55
N VAL A 363 12.19 -22.03 14.65
CA VAL A 363 11.06 -22.80 15.16
C VAL A 363 9.88 -22.76 14.19
N THR A 364 9.57 -21.57 13.65
CA THR A 364 8.42 -21.37 12.76
C THR A 364 8.58 -22.13 11.44
N LEU A 365 9.77 -22.10 10.84
CA LEU A 365 10.03 -22.72 9.54
C LEU A 365 10.36 -24.21 9.67
N GLY A 366 10.97 -24.62 10.78
CA GLY A 366 11.42 -25.99 10.99
C GLY A 366 12.66 -26.35 10.15
N ARG A 367 13.42 -27.34 10.62
CA ARG A 367 14.75 -27.71 10.07
C ARG A 367 14.74 -28.01 8.56
N LYS A 368 13.71 -28.71 8.08
CA LYS A 368 13.61 -29.11 6.67
C LYS A 368 13.50 -27.89 5.75
N ASN A 369 12.62 -26.93 6.08
CA ASN A 369 12.43 -25.75 5.26
C ASN A 369 13.62 -24.80 5.37
N LEU A 370 14.24 -24.67 6.55
CA LEU A 370 15.42 -23.82 6.74
C LEU A 370 16.56 -24.16 5.79
N GLN A 371 16.80 -25.45 5.52
CA GLN A 371 17.84 -25.86 4.58
C GLN A 371 17.58 -25.33 3.16
N ILE A 372 16.34 -25.50 2.67
CA ILE A 372 15.94 -25.04 1.33
C ILE A 372 15.93 -23.51 1.27
N LEU A 373 15.36 -22.85 2.28
CA LEU A 373 15.26 -21.40 2.35
C LEU A 373 16.62 -20.72 2.52
N SER A 374 17.61 -21.41 3.08
CA SER A 374 18.99 -20.92 3.12
C SER A 374 19.61 -20.88 1.73
N GLU A 375 19.33 -21.85 0.87
CA GLU A 375 19.75 -21.81 -0.54
C GLU A 375 19.01 -20.71 -1.31
N HIS A 376 17.72 -20.52 -1.03
CA HIS A 376 16.95 -19.41 -1.58
C HIS A 376 17.51 -18.03 -1.16
N MET A 377 17.95 -17.90 0.09
CA MET A 377 18.60 -16.69 0.59
C MET A 377 19.94 -16.44 -0.11
N LYS A 378 20.75 -17.49 -0.32
CA LYS A 378 22.02 -17.37 -1.04
C LYS A 378 21.81 -16.92 -2.49
N SER A 379 20.76 -17.40 -3.15
CA SER A 379 20.44 -16.98 -4.52
C SER A 379 20.06 -15.50 -4.65
N LEU A 380 19.73 -14.84 -3.54
CA LEU A 380 19.46 -13.39 -3.49
C LEU A 380 20.73 -12.55 -3.27
N ASN A 381 21.91 -13.15 -3.12
CA ASN A 381 23.14 -12.40 -2.96
C ASN A 381 23.39 -11.50 -4.18
N GLY A 382 23.60 -10.20 -3.93
CA GLY A 382 23.73 -9.21 -5.00
C GLY A 382 22.40 -8.79 -5.64
N ILE A 383 21.25 -9.32 -5.17
CA ILE A 383 19.90 -8.89 -5.55
C ILE A 383 19.29 -8.09 -4.39
N TRP A 384 19.21 -8.68 -3.19
CA TRP A 384 18.59 -8.10 -2.01
C TRP A 384 19.44 -8.33 -0.74
N PRO A 385 19.85 -7.28 0.02
CA PRO A 385 19.59 -5.86 -0.24
C PRO A 385 20.25 -5.38 -1.54
N PRO A 386 19.82 -4.22 -2.10
CA PRO A 386 20.46 -3.63 -3.26
C PRO A 386 21.97 -3.41 -3.07
N THR A 387 22.76 -3.64 -4.13
CA THR A 387 24.23 -3.59 -4.09
C THR A 387 24.76 -2.25 -3.55
N GLY A 388 25.86 -2.30 -2.80
CA GLY A 388 26.48 -1.11 -2.20
C GLY A 388 25.80 -0.64 -0.91
N LYS A 389 24.73 -1.31 -0.47
CA LYS A 389 24.07 -1.07 0.82
C LYS A 389 24.12 -2.37 1.63
N GLN A 390 24.85 -2.36 2.75
CA GLN A 390 24.90 -3.50 3.67
C GLN A 390 24.13 -3.18 4.94
N CYS A 391 23.21 -4.08 5.32
CA CYS A 391 22.46 -3.96 6.57
C CYS A 391 23.15 -4.58 7.79
N ARG A 392 24.27 -5.28 7.59
CA ARG A 392 25.06 -5.87 8.68
C ARG A 392 25.50 -4.77 9.67
N LEU A 393 25.32 -5.06 10.96
CA LEU A 393 25.82 -4.26 12.09
C LEU A 393 27.34 -4.34 12.19
#